data_AF-A0AAD4VVA1-F1
#
_entry.id   AF-A0AAD4VVA1-F1
#
_cell.length_a   1.000
_cell.length_b   1.000
_cell.length_c   1.000
_cell.angle_alpha   90.00
_cell.angle_beta   90.00
_cell.angle_gamma   90.00
#
_symmetry.space_group_name_H-M   'P 1'
#
loop_
_entity.id
_entity.type
_entity.pdbx_description
1 polymer ?
#
loop_
_entity_poly.entity_id
_entity_poly.type
_entity_poly.pdbx_seq_one_letter_code
_entity_poly.pdbx_strand_id
1 'polypeptide(L)'
;MLMNISLDDLPQFVLLEILSRLPPKCAARCMCVSKRWFILIFDPYFFRHYFQIRSDNQNPIIARARARAIIISDRRRTTRRMK
;
A
#
# COMPACT_ATOMS: atom_id res chain seq x y z
N MET A 1 -12.20 31.31 -17.87
CA MET A 1 -12.83 30.01 -17.56
C MET A 1 -11.74 29.11 -17.02
N LEU A 2 -11.64 28.97 -15.69
CA LEU A 2 -10.76 27.96 -15.12
C LEU A 2 -11.43 26.61 -15.39
N MET A 3 -10.77 25.76 -16.17
CA MET A 3 -11.19 24.38 -16.40
C MET A 3 -11.28 23.72 -15.02
N ASN A 4 -12.50 23.41 -14.59
CA ASN A 4 -12.72 22.66 -13.37
C ASN A 4 -12.35 21.20 -13.68
N ILE A 5 -11.06 20.89 -13.62
CA ILE A 5 -10.56 19.53 -13.82
C ILE A 5 -11.08 18.73 -12.63
N SER A 6 -12.11 17.93 -12.86
CA SER A 6 -12.60 17.03 -11.84
C SER A 6 -11.52 15.97 -11.61
N LEU A 7 -11.27 15.60 -10.35
CA LEU A 7 -10.41 14.45 -10.05
C LEU A 7 -10.98 13.16 -10.65
N ASP A 8 -12.28 13.14 -10.97
CA ASP A 8 -12.92 12.04 -11.66
C ASP A 8 -12.63 12.01 -13.18
N ASP A 9 -12.02 13.04 -13.77
CA ASP A 9 -11.56 13.02 -15.17
C ASP A 9 -10.14 12.46 -15.31
N LEU A 10 -9.43 12.33 -14.18
CA LEU A 10 -8.05 11.89 -14.18
C LEU A 10 -7.95 10.40 -14.51
N PRO A 11 -6.94 9.93 -15.25
CA PRO A 11 -6.73 8.51 -15.49
C PRO A 11 -6.50 7.72 -14.20
N GLN A 12 -6.94 6.47 -14.20
CA GLN A 12 -6.90 5.56 -13.05
C GLN A 12 -5.47 5.41 -12.47
N PHE A 13 -4.47 5.32 -13.34
CA PHE A 13 -3.07 5.14 -12.93
C PHE A 13 -2.51 6.36 -12.18
N VAL A 14 -2.93 7.57 -12.54
CA VAL A 14 -2.46 8.79 -11.86
C VAL A 14 -3.07 8.86 -10.46
N LEU A 15 -4.35 8.51 -10.32
CA LEU A 15 -5.00 8.42 -9.00
C LEU A 15 -4.29 7.41 -8.09
N LEU A 16 -3.91 6.24 -8.64
CA LEU A 16 -3.13 5.23 -7.93
C LEU A 16 -1.76 5.77 -7.46
N GLU A 17 -1.08 6.55 -8.30
CA GLU A 17 0.21 7.15 -7.97
C GLU A 17 0.11 8.25 -6.90
N ILE A 18 -0.95 9.07 -6.95
CA ILE A 18 -1.24 10.05 -5.89
C ILE A 18 -1.48 9.32 -4.57
N LEU A 19 -2.36 8.32 -4.58
CA LEU A 19 -2.69 7.52 -3.39
C LEU A 19 -1.47 6.78 -2.82
N SER A 20 -0.56 6.28 -3.67
CA SER A 20 0.61 5.53 -3.22
C SER A 20 1.65 6.39 -2.50
N ARG A 21 1.71 7.68 -2.81
CA ARG A 21 2.60 8.65 -2.16
C ARG A 21 2.07 9.12 -0.80
N LEU A 22 0.79 8.91 -0.50
CA LEU A 22 0.19 9.33 0.77
C LEU A 22 0.53 8.37 1.93
N PRO A 23 0.63 8.87 3.17
CA PRO A 23 0.66 8.02 4.36
C PRO A 23 -0.59 7.11 4.42
N PRO A 24 -0.52 5.88 4.97
CA PRO A 24 -1.63 4.93 4.92
C PRO A 24 -2.93 5.47 5.54
N LYS A 25 -2.82 6.21 6.66
CA LYS A 25 -3.96 6.86 7.32
C LYS A 25 -4.60 7.96 6.47
N CYS A 26 -3.83 8.62 5.61
CA CYS A 26 -4.36 9.62 4.68
C CYS A 26 -5.02 8.95 3.49
N ALA A 27 -4.34 7.97 2.87
CA ALA A 27 -4.90 7.18 1.78
C ALA A 27 -6.23 6.51 2.17
N ALA A 28 -6.34 5.96 3.39
CA ALA A 28 -7.58 5.37 3.87
C ALA A 28 -8.74 6.38 3.99
N ARG A 29 -8.46 7.64 4.35
CA ARG A 29 -9.50 8.69 4.40
C ARG A 29 -9.99 9.10 3.01
N CYS A 30 -9.16 8.92 1.97
CA CYS A 30 -9.55 9.20 0.59
C CYS A 30 -10.66 8.26 0.07
N MET A 31 -10.96 7.16 0.77
CA MET A 31 -12.11 6.30 0.47
C MET A 31 -13.45 7.06 0.46
N CYS A 32 -13.54 8.16 1.22
CA CYS A 32 -14.78 8.94 1.34
C CYS A 32 -14.87 10.09 0.32
N VAL A 33 -13.89 10.28 -0.57
CA VAL A 33 -13.86 11.40 -1.53
C VAL A 33 -14.82 11.17 -2.68
N SER A 34 -14.79 9.99 -3.29
CA SER A 34 -15.76 9.58 -4.31
C SER A 34 -15.80 8.05 -4.41
N LYS A 35 -16.86 7.51 -5.02
CA LYS A 35 -16.98 6.06 -5.28
C LYS A 35 -15.79 5.52 -6.06
N ARG A 36 -15.22 6.32 -6.95
CA ARG A 36 -14.07 5.92 -7.78
C ARG A 36 -12.81 5.73 -6.93
N TRP A 37 -12.56 6.64 -5.99
CA TRP A 37 -11.44 6.53 -5.05
C TRP A 37 -11.60 5.35 -4.09
N PHE A 38 -12.83 5.09 -3.64
CA PHE A 38 -13.14 3.91 -2.83
C PHE A 38 -12.77 2.61 -3.55
N ILE A 39 -13.23 2.42 -4.79
CA ILE A 39 -12.95 1.21 -5.58
C ILE A 39 -11.45 1.03 -5.79
N LEU A 40 -10.74 2.12 -6.11
CA LEU A 40 -9.29 2.14 -6.28
C LEU A 40 -8.53 1.66 -5.06
N ILE A 41 -8.91 2.14 -3.88
CA ILE A 41 -8.21 1.82 -2.64
C ILE A 41 -8.47 0.37 -2.22
N PHE A 42 -9.63 -0.19 -2.57
CA PHE A 42 -9.94 -1.60 -2.32
C PHE A 42 -9.35 -2.56 -3.37
N ASP A 43 -8.77 -2.05 -4.46
CA ASP A 43 -8.14 -2.87 -5.48
C ASP A 43 -6.89 -3.58 -4.94
N PRO A 44 -6.79 -4.92 -5.04
CA PRO A 44 -5.57 -5.65 -4.66
C PRO A 44 -4.30 -5.15 -5.36
N TYR A 45 -4.43 -4.69 -6.60
CA TYR A 45 -3.34 -4.09 -7.36
C TYR A 45 -2.80 -2.84 -6.67
N PHE A 46 -3.69 -2.00 -6.11
CA PHE A 46 -3.28 -0.81 -5.37
C PHE A 46 -2.41 -1.18 -4.17
N PHE A 47 -2.82 -2.18 -3.37
CA PHE A 47 -2.02 -2.61 -2.22
C PHE A 47 -0.65 -3.13 -2.64
N ARG A 48 -0.57 -3.97 -3.68
CA ARG A 48 0.71 -4.48 -4.19
C ARG A 48 1.65 -3.34 -4.59
N HIS A 49 1.15 -2.39 -5.37
CA HIS A 49 1.90 -1.23 -5.81
C HIS A 49 2.31 -0.32 -4.64
N TYR A 50 1.39 -0.07 -3.71
CA TYR A 50 1.61 0.72 -2.49
C TYR A 50 2.73 0.14 -1.62
N PHE A 51 2.73 -1.18 -1.42
CA PHE A 51 3.77 -1.87 -0.64
C PHE A 51 5.12 -1.91 -1.37
N GLN A 52 5.14 -2.07 -2.69
CA GLN A 52 6.39 -2.03 -3.46
C GLN A 52 7.09 -0.68 -3.33
N ILE A 53 6.37 0.42 -3.59
CA ILE A 53 6.93 1.78 -3.48
C ILE A 53 7.44 2.04 -2.06
N ARG A 54 6.68 1.63 -1.05
CA ARG A 54 7.10 1.84 0.34
C ARG A 54 8.27 0.96 0.73
N SER A 55 8.36 -0.27 0.24
CA SER A 55 9.49 -1.16 0.50
C SER A 55 10.79 -0.62 -0.08
N ASP A 56 10.73 -0.03 -1.28
CA ASP A 56 11.89 0.58 -1.93
C ASP A 56 12.36 1.83 -1.19
N ASN A 57 11.42 2.57 -0.61
CA ASN A 57 11.69 3.78 0.16
C ASN A 57 11.92 3.54 1.68
N GLN A 58 11.86 2.30 2.17
CA GLN A 58 12.15 1.98 3.58
C GLN A 58 13.65 1.82 3.77
N ASN A 59 14.19 2.47 4.81
CA ASN A 59 15.56 2.29 5.28
C ASN A 59 15.89 0.78 5.34
N PRO A 60 16.91 0.29 4.61
CA PRO A 60 17.20 -1.14 4.44
C PRO A 60 17.38 -1.89 5.77
N ILE A 61 17.72 -1.16 6.83
CA ILE A 61 17.85 -1.67 8.20
C ILE A 61 16.50 -2.22 8.74
N ILE A 62 15.40 -1.50 8.50
CA ILE A 62 14.06 -1.86 9.01
C ILE A 62 13.47 -3.04 8.21
N ALA A 63 13.70 -3.06 6.90
CA ALA A 63 13.26 -4.16 6.04
C ALA A 63 13.94 -5.49 6.42
N ARG A 64 15.26 -5.47 6.68
CA ARG A 64 16.02 -6.64 7.14
C ARG A 64 15.54 -7.19 8.48
N ALA A 65 15.20 -6.31 9.43
CA ALA A 65 14.69 -6.73 10.74
C ALA A 65 13.35 -7.49 10.63
N ARG A 66 12.44 -7.03 9.76
CA ARG A 66 11.15 -7.71 9.50
C ARG A 66 11.33 -9.07 8.83
N ALA A 67 12.19 -9.17 7.80
CA ALA A 67 12.47 -10.44 7.14
C ALA A 67 13.05 -11.49 8.11
N ARG A 68 13.97 -11.07 8.99
CA ARG A 68 14.52 -11.94 10.05
C ARG A 68 13.45 -12.40 11.04
N ALA A 69 12.53 -11.53 11.44
CA ALA A 69 11.44 -11.89 12.34
C ALA A 69 10.51 -12.96 11.73
N ILE A 70 10.20 -12.86 10.43
CA ILE A 70 9.40 -13.86 9.71
C ILE A 70 10.13 -15.22 9.72
N ILE A 71 11.40 -15.27 9.32
CA ILE A 71 12.20 -16.50 9.30
C ILE A 71 12.30 -17.14 10.69
N ILE A 72 12.54 -16.35 11.74
CA ILE A 72 12.62 -16.85 13.12
C ILE A 72 11.27 -17.41 13.58
N SER A 73 10.17 -16.74 13.23
CA SER A 73 8.83 -17.20 13.59
C SER A 73 8.46 -18.52 12.90
N ASP A 74 8.91 -18.70 11.66
CA ASP A 74 8.66 -19.92 10.88
C ASP A 74 9.50 -21.10 11.42
N ARG A 75 10.75 -20.84 11.79
CA ARG A 75 11.63 -21.84 12.43
C ARG A 75 11.10 -22.34 13.78
N ARG A 76 10.46 -21.48 14.59
CA ARG A 76 9.82 -21.92 15.84
C ARG A 76 8.57 -22.76 15.60
N ARG A 77 7.89 -22.54 14.48
CA ARG A 77 6.65 -23.23 14.12
C ARG A 77 6.93 -24.65 13.60
N THR A 78 8.02 -24.85 12.84
CA THR A 78 8.47 -26.18 12.41
C THR A 78 8.98 -27.03 13.56
N THR A 79 9.70 -26.45 14.54
CA THR A 79 10.18 -27.19 15.72
C THR A 79 9.07 -27.62 16.69
N ARG A 80 7.93 -26.90 16.73
CA ARG A 80 6.78 -27.26 17.56
C ARG A 80 5.89 -28.35 16.94
N ARG A 81 6.00 -28.61 15.64
CA ARG A 81 5.15 -29.56 14.90
C ARG A 81 5.77 -30.97 14.80
N MET A 82 7.03 -31.11 15.21
CA MET A 82 7.79 -32.37 15.26
C MET A 82 7.84 -33.00 16.66
N LYS A 83 7.04 -32.51 17.60
CA LYS A 83 6.89 -33.03 18.97
C LYS A 83 5.41 -33.23 19.25
#